data_AF-K0EYZ3-F1
#
_entry.id   AF-K0EYZ3-F1
#
_cell.length_a   1.000
_cell.length_b   1.000
_cell.length_c   1.000
_cell.angle_alpha   90.00
_cell.angle_beta   90.00
_cell.angle_gamma   90.00
#
_symmetry.space_group_name_H-M   'P 1'
#
loop_
_entity.id
_entity.type
_entity.pdbx_description
1 polymer ?
#
loop_
_entity_poly.entity_id
_entity_poly.type
_entity_poly.pdbx_seq_one_letter_code
_entity_poly.pdbx_strand_id
1 'polypeptide(L)'
;MTLSATPQDGRSPRPAVLRRLRTARNACATAVRSVGWWFNSILGGQDYQRYVAHLTRNHPGCAIPTEREYWRIRHADADSNPQNRCC
;
A
#
# COMPACT_ATOMS: atom_id res chain seq x y z
N MET A 1 4.15 -45.23 -47.19
CA MET A 1 4.75 -44.20 -46.33
C MET A 1 3.99 -42.90 -46.53
N THR A 2 3.00 -42.62 -45.70
CA THR A 2 2.23 -41.38 -45.76
C THR A 2 2.89 -40.35 -44.84
N LEU A 3 3.68 -39.46 -45.45
CA LEU A 3 4.17 -38.25 -44.80
C LEU A 3 3.03 -37.23 -44.75
N SER A 4 2.34 -37.18 -43.61
CA SER A 4 1.44 -36.07 -43.30
C SER A 4 2.27 -34.88 -42.87
N ALA A 5 2.46 -33.92 -43.79
CA ALA A 5 2.99 -32.60 -43.47
C ALA A 5 2.00 -31.87 -42.54
N THR A 6 2.43 -31.50 -41.34
CA THR A 6 1.64 -30.64 -40.46
C THR A 6 1.66 -29.20 -40.96
N PRO A 7 0.52 -28.48 -40.97
CA PRO A 7 0.47 -27.09 -41.39
C PRO A 7 1.20 -26.22 -40.36
N GLN A 8 2.19 -25.48 -40.83
CA GLN A 8 2.89 -24.46 -40.05
C GLN A 8 2.01 -23.21 -39.95
N ASP A 9 1.13 -23.15 -38.94
CA ASP A 9 0.29 -21.99 -38.68
C ASP A 9 1.16 -20.75 -38.37
N GLY A 10 1.16 -19.79 -39.29
CA GLY A 10 1.91 -18.52 -39.24
C GLY A 10 1.45 -17.51 -38.18
N ARG A 11 0.94 -17.98 -37.02
CA ARG A 11 0.51 -17.11 -35.93
C ARG A 11 1.75 -16.55 -35.22
N SER A 12 2.19 -15.36 -35.66
CA SER A 12 3.32 -14.64 -35.08
C SER A 12 3.22 -14.63 -33.54
N PRO A 13 4.30 -14.95 -32.79
CA PRO A 13 4.26 -14.96 -31.33
C PRO A 13 4.19 -13.55 -30.71
N ARG A 14 4.32 -12.49 -31.51
CA ARG A 14 4.32 -11.07 -31.08
C ARG A 14 3.15 -10.68 -30.16
N PRO A 15 1.85 -10.99 -30.44
CA PRO A 15 0.75 -10.73 -29.52
C PRO A 15 0.89 -11.43 -28.16
N ALA A 16 1.44 -12.65 -28.12
CA ALA A 16 1.63 -13.38 -26.88
C ALA A 16 2.73 -12.75 -26.02
N VAL A 17 3.82 -12.27 -26.65
CA VAL A 17 4.93 -11.58 -25.96
C VAL A 17 4.46 -10.26 -25.36
N LEU A 18 3.76 -9.42 -26.13
CA LEU A 18 3.23 -8.13 -25.63
C LEU A 18 2.27 -8.32 -24.45
N ARG A 19 1.43 -9.37 -24.49
CA ARG A 19 0.54 -9.70 -23.36
C ARG A 19 1.33 -10.08 -22.11
N ARG A 20 2.36 -10.93 -22.23
CA ARG A 20 3.23 -11.32 -21.12
C ARG A 20 3.97 -10.13 -20.50
N LEU A 21 4.45 -9.20 -21.33
CA LEU A 21 5.09 -7.96 -20.85
C LEU A 21 4.11 -7.08 -20.08
N ARG A 22 2.87 -6.93 -20.56
CA ARG A 22 1.83 -6.17 -19.85
C ARG A 22 1.46 -6.82 -18.50
N THR A 23 1.34 -8.15 -18.45
CA THR A 23 1.06 -8.85 -17.18
C THR A 23 2.22 -8.72 -16.21
N ALA A 24 3.47 -8.84 -16.67
CA ALA A 24 4.65 -8.65 -15.83
C ALA A 24 4.75 -7.22 -15.29
N ARG A 25 4.52 -6.21 -16.15
CA ARG A 25 4.47 -4.80 -15.73
C ARG A 25 3.40 -4.55 -14.67
N ASN A 26 2.19 -5.05 -14.89
CA ASN A 26 1.09 -4.88 -13.93
C ASN A 26 1.41 -5.59 -12.60
N ALA A 27 2.03 -6.77 -12.63
CA ALA A 27 2.47 -7.47 -11.42
C ALA A 27 3.53 -6.68 -10.64
N CYS A 28 4.54 -6.12 -11.33
CA CYS A 28 5.54 -5.25 -10.68
C CYS A 28 4.90 -3.99 -10.08
N ALA A 29 3.98 -3.33 -10.81
CA ALA A 29 3.28 -2.15 -10.31
C ALA A 29 2.45 -2.46 -9.05
N THR A 30 1.75 -3.60 -9.03
CA THR A 30 1.04 -4.07 -7.84
C THR A 30 1.99 -4.32 -6.68
N ALA A 31 3.12 -5.00 -6.92
CA ALA A 31 4.12 -5.28 -5.87
C ALA A 31 4.69 -3.99 -5.26
N VAL A 32 5.07 -3.01 -6.08
CA VAL A 32 5.57 -1.70 -5.59
C VAL A 32 4.49 -0.99 -4.76
N ARG A 33 3.24 -1.00 -5.21
CA ARG A 33 2.13 -0.39 -4.46
C ARG A 33 1.91 -1.10 -3.11
N SER A 34 1.98 -2.43 -3.09
CA SER A 34 1.86 -3.23 -1.85
C SER A 34 2.99 -2.94 -0.87
N VAL A 35 4.24 -2.81 -1.35
CA VAL A 35 5.39 -2.42 -0.53
C VAL A 35 5.20 -1.01 0.03
N GLY A 36 4.77 -0.06 -0.79
CA GLY A 36 4.47 1.30 -0.34
C GLY A 36 3.35 1.33 0.73
N TRP A 37 2.29 0.55 0.55
CA TRP A 37 1.23 0.40 1.55
C TRP A 37 1.73 -0.24 2.85
N TRP A 38 2.62 -1.23 2.77
CA TRP A 38 3.23 -1.88 3.94
C TRP A 38 4.08 -0.89 4.74
N PHE A 39 4.98 -0.14 4.08
CA PHE A 39 5.76 0.91 4.74
C PHE A 39 4.87 1.99 5.36
N ASN A 40 3.85 2.46 4.63
CA ASN A 40 2.89 3.44 5.17
C ASN A 40 2.14 2.91 6.40
N SER A 41 1.89 1.60 6.46
CA SER A 41 1.20 0.96 7.59
C SER A 41 2.09 0.81 8.82
N ILE A 42 3.41 0.61 8.64
CA ILE A 42 4.41 0.50 9.72
C ILE A 42 4.85 1.87 10.23
N LEU A 43 5.13 2.82 9.33
CA LEU A 43 5.62 4.15 9.67
C LEU A 43 4.55 5.07 10.30
N GLY A 44 3.36 4.54 10.60
CA GLY A 44 2.29 5.34 11.20
C GLY A 44 1.59 6.27 10.20
N GLY A 45 1.71 6.04 8.89
CA GLY A 45 1.00 6.84 7.88
C GLY A 45 -0.53 6.71 7.93
N GLN A 46 -1.04 5.77 8.72
CA GLN A 46 -2.48 5.64 9.04
C GLN A 46 -2.81 6.07 10.48
N ASP A 47 -1.87 6.60 11.26
CA ASP A 47 -2.09 6.92 12.68
C ASP A 47 -3.18 7.97 12.86
N TYR A 48 -3.19 9.02 12.04
CA TYR A 48 -4.26 10.02 12.10
C TYR A 48 -5.64 9.39 11.81
N GLN A 49 -5.75 8.57 10.77
CA GLN A 49 -7.02 7.91 10.41
C GLN A 49 -7.49 6.95 11.51
N ARG A 50 -6.57 6.20 12.12
CA ARG A 50 -6.84 5.34 13.27
C ARG A 50 -7.29 6.16 14.48
N TYR A 51 -6.65 7.29 14.74
CA TYR A 51 -7.02 8.22 15.82
C TYR A 51 -8.41 8.83 15.61
N VAL A 52 -8.74 9.27 14.39
CA VAL A 52 -10.07 9.76 14.03
C VAL A 52 -11.12 8.66 14.21
N ALA A 53 -10.88 7.45 13.70
CA ALA A 53 -11.79 6.32 13.86
C ALA A 53 -12.01 5.96 15.33
N HIS A 54 -10.96 6.05 16.15
CA HIS A 54 -11.04 5.86 17.60
C HIS A 54 -11.90 6.96 18.26
N LEU A 55 -11.66 8.24 17.94
CA LEU A 55 -12.45 9.35 18.46
C LEU A 55 -13.93 9.24 18.07
N THR A 56 -14.24 8.95 16.81
CA THR A 56 -15.63 8.83 16.35
C THR A 56 -16.37 7.68 17.06
N ARG A 57 -15.67 6.58 17.39
CA ARG A 57 -16.27 5.43 18.06
C ARG A 57 -16.44 5.62 19.57
N ASN A 58 -15.44 6.19 20.23
CA ASN A 58 -15.38 6.23 21.70
C ASN A 58 -15.79 7.59 22.29
N HIS A 59 -15.70 8.65 21.50
CA HIS A 59 -15.97 10.03 21.91
C HIS A 59 -16.90 10.73 20.90
N PRO A 60 -18.12 10.21 20.69
CA PRO A 60 -19.09 10.85 19.80
C PRO A 60 -19.40 12.26 20.29
N GLY A 61 -19.33 13.24 19.41
CA GLY A 61 -19.57 14.66 19.70
C GLY A 61 -18.34 15.48 20.10
N CYS A 62 -17.19 14.84 20.32
CA CYS A 62 -15.93 15.59 20.49
C CYS A 62 -15.42 16.14 19.15
N ALA A 63 -14.84 17.34 19.19
CA ALA A 63 -14.20 17.93 18.02
C ALA A 63 -13.01 17.07 17.56
N ILE A 64 -12.95 16.77 16.27
CA ILE A 64 -11.86 16.01 15.66
C ILE A 64 -10.76 17.02 15.27
N PRO A 65 -9.54 16.92 15.83
CA PRO A 65 -8.46 17.84 15.49
C PRO A 65 -8.04 17.64 14.04
N THR A 66 -7.51 18.68 13.41
CA THR A 66 -6.88 18.56 12.10
C THR A 66 -5.65 17.65 12.17
N GLU A 67 -5.26 17.05 11.05
CA GLU A 67 -4.08 16.18 10.99
C GLU A 67 -2.81 16.88 11.50
N ARG A 68 -2.62 18.15 11.16
CA ARG A 68 -1.49 18.96 11.64
C ARG A 68 -1.51 19.16 13.16
N GLU A 69 -2.68 19.35 13.75
CA GLU A 69 -2.83 19.48 15.20
C GLU A 69 -2.58 18.16 15.91
N TYR A 70 -3.08 17.06 15.35
CA TYR A 70 -2.81 15.71 15.86
C TYR A 70 -1.30 15.45 15.96
N TRP A 71 -0.54 15.71 14.90
CA TRP A 71 0.92 15.52 14.91
C TRP A 71 1.61 16.45 15.91
N ARG A 72 1.18 17.71 16.01
CA ARG A 72 1.73 18.66 16.99
C ARG A 72 1.52 18.17 18.42
N ILE A 73 0.31 17.71 18.76
CA ILE A 73 -0.02 17.17 20.08
C ILE A 73 0.80 15.92 20.36
N ARG A 74 0.87 14.99 19.40
CA ARG A 74 1.62 13.73 19.54
C ARG A 74 3.12 13.98 19.77
N HIS A 75 3.72 14.94 19.07
CA HIS A 75 5.12 15.31 19.31
C HIS A 75 5.31 15.96 20.69
N ALA A 76 4.43 16.88 21.08
CA ALA A 76 4.49 17.49 22.40
C ALA A 76 4.33 16.46 23.53
N ASP A 77 3.45 15.46 23.36
CA ASP A 77 3.29 14.34 24.30
C ASP A 77 4.54 13.46 24.35
N ALA A 78 5.15 13.16 23.22
CA ALA A 78 6.41 12.41 23.17
C ALA A 78 7.58 13.13 23.86
N ASP A 79 7.65 14.46 23.71
CA ASP A 79 8.67 15.30 24.34
C ASP A 79 8.45 15.42 25.86
N SER A 80 7.18 15.58 26.27
CA SER A 80 6.80 15.80 27.68
C SER A 80 6.75 14.51 28.49
N ASN A 81 6.42 13.40 27.84
CA ASN A 81 6.24 12.09 28.45
C ASN A 81 7.07 11.04 27.67
N PRO A 82 8.40 11.00 27.87
CA PRO A 82 9.23 9.97 27.27
C PRO A 82 8.89 8.61 27.89
N GLN A 83 7.89 7.92 27.34
CA GLN A 83 7.37 6.63 27.79
C GLN A 83 8.42 5.48 27.76
N ASN A 84 9.67 5.78 27.37
CA ASN A 84 10.78 4.82 27.27
C ASN A 84 11.88 5.04 28.32
N ARG A 85 11.62 5.77 29.41
CA ARG A 85 12.56 5.85 30.53
C ARG A 85 12.60 4.48 31.22
N CYS A 86 13.49 3.60 30.75
CA CYS A 86 13.83 2.34 31.40
C CYS A 86 14.69 2.52 32.67
N CYS A 87 14.57 3.68 33.31
CA CYS A 87 15.28 4.10 34.51
C CYS A 87 14.28 4.66 35.52
#